data_AF-A0A1B9MPG6-F1
#
_entry.id   AF-A0A1B9MPG6-F1
#
_cell.length_a   1.000
_cell.length_b   1.000
_cell.length_c   1.000
_cell.angle_alpha   90.00
_cell.angle_beta   90.00
_cell.angle_gamma   90.00
#
_symmetry.space_group_name_H-M   'P 1'
#
loop_
_entity.id
_entity.type
_entity.pdbx_description
1 polymer ?
#
loop_
_entity_poly.entity_id
_entity_poly.type
_entity_poly.pdbx_seq_one_letter_code
_entity_poly.pdbx_strand_id
1 'polypeptide(L)'
;MKTQIKKVLILGSSLLMLSLLTGCDFTDYKTRIQRENDINNPTGNKSVCLAVGDLTEDMYPYTINYVEGEIDPKEPYDKVKQNRRLNLKLSLYAKEGLFTEELVGHDGDKPLYRYDLTEEGRKYLDKKWRGGTNFCFGKVVVEKIDKVDDQMQGVRMVIFYYHMENVPNWIKNKDIYSLYKGYGGLEKAVLGGSPRGAHYYSFKSDGSLRLMSGQSGGLVL
;
A
#
# COMPACT_ATOMS: atom_id res chain seq x y z
N MET A 1 -72.35 -42.58 -20.62
CA MET A 1 -72.29 -41.12 -20.82
C MET A 1 -70.86 -40.66 -20.58
N LYS A 2 -70.20 -40.09 -21.60
CA LYS A 2 -68.79 -39.65 -21.60
C LYS A 2 -68.63 -38.31 -20.89
N THR A 3 -67.68 -38.16 -19.97
CA THR A 3 -66.98 -36.88 -19.67
C THR A 3 -65.68 -37.19 -18.91
N GLN A 4 -64.58 -37.36 -19.65
CA GLN A 4 -63.46 -36.41 -19.84
C GLN A 4 -62.44 -36.34 -18.70
N ILE A 5 -61.23 -36.78 -19.04
CA ILE A 5 -59.98 -36.75 -18.28
C ILE A 5 -59.48 -35.30 -18.20
N LYS A 6 -59.04 -34.86 -17.02
CA LYS A 6 -58.01 -33.81 -16.92
C LYS A 6 -56.84 -34.34 -16.10
N LYS A 7 -55.79 -34.77 -16.81
CA LYS A 7 -54.43 -34.93 -16.30
C LYS A 7 -53.93 -33.55 -15.92
N VAL A 8 -53.76 -33.26 -14.63
CA VAL A 8 -52.92 -32.13 -14.21
C VAL A 8 -51.54 -32.69 -13.93
N LEU A 9 -50.70 -32.46 -14.92
CA LEU A 9 -49.28 -32.70 -14.95
C LEU A 9 -48.62 -31.73 -13.95
N ILE A 10 -48.27 -32.18 -12.75
CA ILE A 10 -47.41 -31.39 -11.84
C ILE A 10 -45.96 -31.62 -12.27
N LEU A 11 -45.63 -31.04 -13.43
CA LEU A 11 -44.28 -30.83 -13.92
C LEU A 11 -43.91 -29.40 -13.52
N GLY A 12 -43.36 -29.22 -12.31
CA GLY A 12 -43.16 -27.87 -11.79
C GLY A 12 -42.28 -27.71 -10.55
N SER A 13 -41.53 -28.72 -10.14
CA SER A 13 -40.67 -28.63 -8.94
C SER A 13 -39.18 -28.86 -9.20
N SER A 14 -38.76 -29.07 -10.45
CA SER A 14 -37.35 -29.35 -10.78
C SER A 14 -36.54 -28.16 -11.30
N LEU A 15 -37.06 -26.93 -11.24
CA LEU A 15 -36.32 -25.70 -11.63
C LEU A 15 -35.76 -24.89 -10.45
N LEU A 16 -36.05 -25.28 -9.21
CA LEU A 16 -35.58 -24.56 -8.01
C LEU A 16 -34.21 -25.02 -7.48
N MET A 17 -33.60 -26.04 -8.10
CA MET A 17 -32.28 -26.54 -7.68
C MET A 17 -31.12 -26.09 -8.61
N LEU A 18 -31.39 -25.31 -9.67
CA LEU A 18 -30.34 -24.78 -10.54
C LEU A 18 -29.71 -23.46 -10.06
N SER A 19 -30.26 -22.81 -9.02
CA SER A 19 -29.68 -21.58 -8.44
C SER A 19 -28.63 -21.84 -7.35
N LEU A 20 -28.36 -23.10 -7.00
CA LEU A 20 -27.36 -23.47 -5.98
C LEU A 20 -25.95 -23.74 -6.54
N LEU A 21 -25.73 -23.42 -7.83
CA LEU A 21 -24.42 -23.49 -8.50
C LEU A 21 -23.88 -22.11 -8.90
N THR A 22 -24.22 -21.04 -8.16
CA THR A 22 -23.33 -19.88 -8.12
C THR A 22 -22.13 -20.26 -7.26
N GLY A 23 -21.21 -21.06 -7.80
CA GLY A 23 -19.83 -21.00 -7.30
C GLY A 23 -19.46 -19.52 -7.30
N CYS A 24 -19.11 -18.97 -6.14
CA CYS A 24 -18.82 -17.54 -5.99
C CYS A 24 -17.82 -17.13 -7.08
N ASP A 25 -18.29 -16.43 -8.10
CA ASP A 25 -17.42 -15.91 -9.14
C ASP A 25 -16.64 -14.73 -8.54
N PHE A 26 -15.51 -15.05 -7.92
CA PHE A 26 -14.59 -14.06 -7.36
C PHE A 26 -13.74 -13.37 -8.44
N THR A 27 -13.93 -13.71 -9.73
CA THR A 27 -13.19 -13.10 -10.85
C THR A 27 -13.46 -11.59 -10.91
N ASP A 28 -14.67 -11.16 -10.52
CA ASP A 28 -15.01 -9.75 -10.40
C ASP A 28 -14.10 -9.03 -9.39
N TYR A 29 -13.88 -9.61 -8.20
CA TYR A 29 -13.04 -8.98 -7.17
C TYR A 29 -11.57 -8.90 -7.57
N LYS A 30 -10.99 -9.96 -8.12
CA LYS A 30 -9.59 -9.92 -8.57
C LYS A 30 -9.38 -8.83 -9.61
N THR A 31 -10.23 -8.81 -10.64
CA THR A 31 -10.17 -7.84 -11.74
C THR A 31 -10.37 -6.42 -11.22
N ARG A 32 -11.35 -6.24 -10.32
CA ARG A 32 -11.64 -4.96 -9.68
C ARG A 32 -10.48 -4.44 -8.85
N ILE A 33 -9.94 -5.26 -7.95
CA ILE A 33 -8.81 -4.89 -7.09
C ILE A 33 -7.59 -4.56 -7.94
N GLN A 34 -7.31 -5.32 -8.98
CA GLN A 34 -6.22 -5.02 -9.91
C GLN A 34 -6.44 -3.65 -10.57
N ARG A 35 -7.65 -3.40 -11.12
CA ARG A 35 -7.99 -2.12 -11.74
C ARG A 35 -7.87 -0.95 -10.77
N GLU A 36 -8.33 -1.12 -9.53
CA GLU A 36 -8.22 -0.09 -8.49
C GLU A 36 -6.76 0.23 -8.15
N ASN A 37 -5.89 -0.78 -8.07
CA ASN A 37 -4.45 -0.58 -7.91
C ASN A 37 -3.81 0.11 -9.13
N ASP A 38 -4.18 -0.29 -10.35
CA ASP A 38 -3.63 0.28 -11.58
C ASP A 38 -4.07 1.74 -11.80
N ILE A 39 -5.29 2.12 -11.41
CA ILE A 39 -5.76 3.51 -11.46
C ILE A 39 -4.89 4.42 -10.58
N ASN A 40 -4.51 3.95 -9.40
CA ASN A 40 -3.68 4.70 -8.46
C ASN A 40 -2.19 4.63 -8.81
N ASN A 41 -1.78 3.68 -9.66
CA ASN A 41 -0.42 3.49 -10.12
C ASN A 41 -0.35 3.32 -11.66
N PRO A 42 -0.67 4.37 -12.44
CA PRO A 42 -0.80 4.24 -13.91
C PRO A 42 0.51 3.90 -14.62
N THR A 43 1.65 4.13 -13.95
CA THR A 43 2.99 3.79 -14.48
C THR A 43 3.49 2.41 -14.02
N GLY A 44 2.76 1.75 -13.12
CA GLY A 44 3.16 0.47 -12.54
C GLY A 44 4.39 0.56 -11.63
N ASN A 45 4.81 1.74 -11.18
CA ASN A 45 6.06 1.92 -10.42
C ASN A 45 5.87 2.72 -9.11
N LYS A 46 4.63 2.92 -8.65
CA LYS A 46 4.29 3.76 -7.50
C LYS A 46 3.21 3.15 -6.60
N SER A 47 3.21 1.82 -6.40
CA SER A 47 2.23 1.17 -5.54
C SER A 47 2.50 1.41 -4.05
N VAL A 48 3.75 1.26 -3.61
CA VAL A 48 4.15 1.55 -2.23
C VAL A 48 4.85 2.89 -2.19
N CYS A 49 4.57 3.74 -1.19
CA CYS A 49 5.37 4.94 -0.92
C CYS A 49 5.88 4.98 0.52
N LEU A 50 7.15 5.34 0.69
CA LEU A 50 7.79 5.42 1.99
C LEU A 50 8.24 6.86 2.26
N ALA A 51 7.69 7.46 3.32
CA ALA A 51 8.03 8.80 3.74
C ALA A 51 9.42 8.83 4.38
N VAL A 52 10.33 9.63 3.82
CA VAL A 52 11.63 9.94 4.44
C VAL A 52 11.40 10.81 5.67
N GLY A 53 10.58 11.85 5.52
CA GLY A 53 10.14 12.77 6.56
C GLY A 53 9.59 14.04 5.92
N ASP A 54 9.28 15.04 6.75
CA ASP A 54 8.69 16.31 6.32
C ASP A 54 9.75 17.23 5.68
N LEU A 55 10.23 16.82 4.50
CA LEU A 55 11.16 17.56 3.65
C LEU A 55 10.51 17.82 2.29
N THR A 56 10.23 19.08 1.96
CA THR A 56 9.65 19.47 0.67
C THR A 56 10.74 19.76 -0.37
N GLU A 57 10.38 19.82 -1.66
CA GLU A 57 11.36 19.97 -2.76
C GLU A 57 12.22 21.24 -2.63
N ASP A 58 11.64 22.31 -2.08
CA ASP A 58 12.30 23.59 -1.80
C ASP A 58 13.24 23.58 -0.59
N MET A 59 13.24 22.51 0.21
CA MET A 59 14.18 22.33 1.32
C MET A 59 15.50 21.70 0.89
N TYR A 60 15.61 21.23 -0.36
CA TYR A 60 16.86 20.68 -0.89
C TYR A 60 17.74 21.78 -1.52
N PRO A 61 19.08 21.75 -1.30
CA PRO A 61 19.79 20.77 -0.48
C PRO A 61 19.53 20.98 1.03
N TYR A 62 19.25 19.89 1.75
CA TYR A 62 18.89 19.90 3.17
C TYR A 62 20.12 19.58 4.02
N THR A 63 20.44 20.43 4.99
CA THR A 63 21.50 20.14 5.97
C THR A 63 20.85 19.66 7.27
N ILE A 64 21.29 18.50 7.79
CA ILE A 64 20.75 17.95 9.02
C ILE A 64 21.02 18.89 10.20
N ASN A 65 20.17 18.77 11.22
CA ASN A 65 20.39 19.35 12.53
C ASN A 65 20.16 18.29 13.60
N TYR A 66 20.72 18.51 14.80
CA TYR A 66 20.51 17.65 15.96
C TYR A 66 19.57 18.35 16.94
N VAL A 67 18.48 17.68 17.28
CA VAL A 67 17.57 18.15 18.34
C VAL A 67 17.88 17.36 19.62
N GLU A 68 18.32 18.08 20.65
CA GLU A 68 18.57 17.51 21.98
C GLU A 68 17.26 17.34 22.77
N GLY A 69 17.25 16.36 23.67
CA GLY A 69 16.13 16.08 24.56
C GLY A 69 15.85 14.59 24.75
N GLU A 70 14.98 14.29 25.71
CA GLU A 70 14.44 12.96 25.92
C GLU A 70 13.26 12.71 24.99
N ILE A 71 13.10 11.46 24.54
CA ILE A 71 11.96 11.07 23.72
C ILE A 71 10.78 10.79 24.65
N ASP A 72 9.66 11.48 24.46
CA ASP A 72 8.40 11.06 25.08
C ASP A 72 7.83 9.84 24.32
N PRO A 73 7.78 8.64 24.93
CA PRO A 73 7.24 7.47 24.27
C PRO A 73 5.73 7.57 23.99
N LYS A 74 5.01 8.46 24.69
CA LYS A 74 3.56 8.66 24.55
C LYS A 74 3.20 9.63 23.44
N GLU A 75 4.12 10.48 23.00
CA GLU A 75 3.89 11.46 21.94
C GLU A 75 4.31 10.89 20.58
N PRO A 76 3.37 10.54 19.68
CA PRO A 76 3.71 9.96 18.39
C PRO A 76 4.54 10.91 17.50
N TYR A 77 4.36 12.22 17.69
CA TYR A 77 5.01 13.29 16.93
C TYR A 77 6.15 13.97 17.70
N ASP A 78 6.74 13.27 18.68
CA ASP A 78 7.87 13.77 19.45
C ASP A 78 9.00 14.28 18.53
N LYS A 79 9.36 15.55 18.71
CA LYS A 79 10.29 16.26 17.80
C LYS A 79 11.67 15.61 17.75
N VAL A 80 12.18 15.15 18.90
CA VAL A 80 13.49 14.50 19.01
C VAL A 80 13.47 13.18 18.25
N LYS A 81 12.41 12.37 18.44
CA LYS A 81 12.20 11.10 17.75
C LYS A 81 12.07 11.29 16.24
N GLN A 82 11.33 12.29 15.77
CA GLN A 82 11.16 12.55 14.34
C GLN A 82 12.46 13.06 13.70
N ASN A 83 13.19 13.95 14.38
CA ASN A 83 14.51 14.41 13.91
C ASN A 83 15.52 13.25 13.80
N ARG A 84 15.64 12.40 14.84
CA ARG A 84 16.51 11.22 14.81
C ARG A 84 16.14 10.25 13.69
N ARG A 85 14.84 10.02 13.46
CA ARG A 85 14.35 9.18 12.37
C ARG A 85 14.64 9.77 10.99
N LEU A 86 14.48 11.07 10.82
CA LEU A 86 14.80 11.75 9.57
C LEU A 86 16.29 11.64 9.25
N ASN A 87 17.17 11.98 10.20
CA ASN A 87 18.62 11.90 10.01
C ASN A 87 19.06 10.46 9.67
N LEU A 88 18.49 9.45 10.36
CA LEU A 88 18.74 8.05 10.05
C LEU A 88 18.32 7.68 8.62
N LYS A 89 17.10 8.07 8.22
CA LYS A 89 16.57 7.76 6.90
C LYS A 89 17.36 8.46 5.80
N LEU A 90 17.74 9.73 5.97
CA LEU A 90 18.58 10.44 4.99
C LEU A 90 19.88 9.68 4.73
N SER A 91 20.60 9.28 5.77
CA SER A 91 21.85 8.52 5.61
C SER A 91 21.64 7.15 4.98
N LEU A 92 20.60 6.40 5.38
CA LEU A 92 20.30 5.09 4.78
C LEU A 92 19.93 5.19 3.30
N TYR A 93 19.12 6.18 2.94
CA TYR A 93 18.68 6.38 1.56
C TYR A 93 19.82 6.96 0.69
N ALA A 94 20.75 7.73 1.28
CA ALA A 94 21.97 8.16 0.60
C ALA A 94 22.90 6.97 0.28
N LYS A 95 23.03 5.99 1.20
CA LYS A 95 23.80 4.76 0.94
C LYS A 95 23.23 3.93 -0.22
N GLU A 96 21.93 4.02 -0.45
CA GLU A 96 21.27 3.41 -1.62
C GLU A 96 21.25 4.32 -2.86
N GLY A 97 21.95 5.46 -2.82
CA GLY A 97 22.12 6.36 -3.96
C GLY A 97 20.93 7.27 -4.24
N LEU A 98 19.93 7.37 -3.35
CA LEU A 98 18.76 8.24 -3.54
C LEU A 98 19.03 9.69 -3.15
N PHE A 99 20.03 9.91 -2.30
CA PHE A 99 20.54 11.23 -1.93
C PHE A 99 22.06 11.30 -2.08
N THR A 100 22.58 12.51 -2.29
CA THR A 100 23.99 12.80 -1.97
C THR A 100 24.16 12.87 -0.44
N GLU A 101 25.38 12.66 0.05
CA GLU A 101 25.74 12.88 1.46
C GLU A 101 27.09 13.60 1.49
N GLU A 102 27.06 14.90 1.81
CA GLU A 102 28.23 15.77 1.84
C GLU A 102 28.50 16.25 3.28
N LEU A 103 29.70 16.02 3.81
CA LEU A 103 30.11 16.59 5.10
C LEU A 103 30.36 18.10 4.93
N VAL A 104 29.57 18.93 5.60
CA VAL A 104 29.62 20.40 5.46
C VAL A 104 30.04 21.14 6.73
N GLY A 105 30.21 20.43 7.85
CA GLY A 105 30.62 21.03 9.10
C GLY A 105 30.41 20.11 10.29
N HIS A 106 30.45 20.70 11.48
CA HIS A 106 30.21 20.01 12.75
C HIS A 106 29.37 20.89 13.69
N ASP A 107 28.55 20.25 14.52
CA ASP A 107 27.87 20.83 15.68
C ASP A 107 28.46 20.19 16.93
N GLY A 108 29.43 20.88 17.55
CA GLY A 108 30.33 20.28 18.53
C GLY A 108 31.11 19.11 17.90
N ASP A 109 31.00 17.93 18.51
CA ASP A 109 31.65 16.70 18.01
C ASP A 109 30.80 15.95 16.96
N LYS A 110 29.61 16.46 16.62
CA LYS A 110 28.68 15.77 15.71
C LYS A 110 28.86 16.27 14.27
N PRO A 111 29.06 15.39 13.27
CA PRO A 111 29.16 15.82 11.87
C PRO A 111 27.82 16.34 11.34
N LEU A 112 27.86 17.39 10.53
CA LEU A 112 26.71 17.93 9.79
C LEU A 112 26.82 17.54 8.32
N TYR A 113 25.82 16.81 7.84
CA TYR A 113 25.72 16.37 6.46
C TYR A 113 24.65 17.16 5.70
N ARG A 114 24.96 17.47 4.44
CA ARG A 114 24.04 18.05 3.46
C ARG A 114 23.62 16.98 2.46
N TYR A 115 22.32 16.91 2.21
CA TYR A 115 21.69 15.94 1.33
C TYR A 115 20.95 16.67 0.20
N ASP A 116 21.13 16.20 -1.03
CA ASP A 116 20.33 16.61 -2.19
C ASP A 116 19.83 15.37 -2.93
N LEU A 117 18.72 15.51 -3.64
CA LEU A 117 18.13 14.46 -4.46
C LEU A 117 19.02 14.16 -5.66
N THR A 118 19.49 12.91 -5.75
CA THR A 118 20.20 12.42 -6.93
C THR A 118 19.26 12.24 -8.11
N GLU A 119 19.82 12.03 -9.30
CA GLU A 119 19.04 11.68 -10.48
C GLU A 119 18.27 10.36 -10.29
N GLU A 120 18.85 9.38 -9.58
CA GLU A 120 18.18 8.12 -9.24
C GLU A 120 17.04 8.34 -8.23
N GLY A 121 17.26 9.13 -7.18
CA GLY A 121 16.22 9.49 -6.20
C GLY A 121 15.00 10.13 -6.85
N ARG A 122 15.22 11.04 -7.80
CA ARG A 122 14.14 11.74 -8.52
C ARG A 122 13.24 10.79 -9.32
N LYS A 123 13.71 9.61 -9.73
CA LYS A 123 12.87 8.60 -10.42
C LYS A 123 11.77 8.05 -9.54
N TYR A 124 12.05 7.86 -8.25
CA TYR A 124 11.09 7.29 -7.29
C TYR A 124 10.29 8.36 -6.54
N LEU A 125 10.66 9.63 -6.65
CA LEU A 125 9.97 10.71 -5.97
C LEU A 125 8.52 10.83 -6.45
N ASP A 126 7.57 10.85 -5.51
CA ASP A 126 6.18 11.23 -5.80
C ASP A 126 5.87 12.65 -5.35
N LYS A 127 5.76 13.53 -6.34
CA LYS A 127 5.44 14.95 -6.18
C LYS A 127 3.97 15.22 -5.85
N LYS A 128 3.09 14.21 -5.95
CA LYS A 128 1.66 14.37 -5.62
C LYS A 128 1.40 14.28 -4.11
N TRP A 129 2.34 13.75 -3.34
CA TRP A 129 2.17 13.55 -1.91
C TRP A 129 2.45 14.85 -1.15
N ARG A 130 1.47 15.32 -0.37
CA ARG A 130 1.62 16.45 0.55
C ARG A 130 2.26 15.96 1.84
N GLY A 131 3.19 16.74 2.42
CA GLY A 131 3.81 16.40 3.72
C GLY A 131 5.18 15.73 3.63
N GLY A 132 5.95 16.03 2.58
CA GLY A 132 7.39 15.77 2.54
C GLY A 132 7.86 14.81 1.44
N THR A 133 9.09 14.31 1.61
CA THR A 133 9.76 13.50 0.59
C THR A 133 9.32 12.05 0.70
N ASN A 134 8.75 11.55 -0.39
CA ASN A 134 8.20 10.20 -0.48
C ASN A 134 8.78 9.49 -1.70
N PHE A 135 9.42 8.35 -1.47
CA PHE A 135 9.89 7.48 -2.55
C PHE A 135 8.91 6.34 -2.75
N CYS A 136 8.34 6.29 -3.95
CA CYS A 136 7.37 5.30 -4.36
C CYS A 136 7.95 4.28 -5.32
N PHE A 137 7.47 3.05 -5.23
CA PHE A 137 7.99 1.95 -6.04
C PHE A 137 6.96 0.85 -6.28
N GLY A 138 7.28 0.03 -7.28
CA GLY A 138 6.66 -1.25 -7.59
C GLY A 138 5.23 -1.19 -8.10
N LYS A 139 4.75 -2.37 -8.49
CA LYS A 139 3.39 -2.64 -8.96
C LYS A 139 2.79 -3.76 -8.14
N VAL A 140 1.57 -3.59 -7.65
CA VAL A 140 0.78 -4.70 -7.09
C VAL A 140 0.20 -5.54 -8.22
N VAL A 141 0.47 -6.84 -8.19
CA VAL A 141 -0.19 -7.82 -9.07
C VAL A 141 -0.98 -8.80 -8.21
N VAL A 142 -2.30 -8.75 -8.33
CA VAL A 142 -3.21 -9.60 -7.56
C VAL A 142 -3.11 -11.03 -8.09
N GLU A 143 -2.74 -11.96 -7.22
CA GLU A 143 -2.60 -13.36 -7.58
C GLU A 143 -3.93 -14.08 -7.49
N LYS A 144 -4.57 -14.01 -6.32
CA LYS A 144 -5.82 -14.68 -6.01
C LYS A 144 -6.55 -14.02 -4.85
N ILE A 145 -7.87 -14.20 -4.82
CA ILE A 145 -8.70 -13.87 -3.67
C ILE A 145 -8.60 -15.01 -2.65
N ASP A 146 -8.38 -14.64 -1.39
CA ASP A 146 -8.31 -15.57 -0.25
C ASP A 146 -9.68 -15.69 0.42
N LYS A 147 -10.32 -14.56 0.71
CA LYS A 147 -11.59 -14.50 1.44
C LYS A 147 -12.39 -13.26 1.07
N VAL A 148 -13.71 -13.40 1.04
CA VAL A 148 -14.64 -12.27 1.10
C VAL A 148 -15.44 -12.40 2.39
N ASP A 149 -15.50 -11.31 3.15
CA ASP A 149 -16.16 -11.25 4.45
C ASP A 149 -17.09 -10.05 4.51
N ASP A 150 -18.37 -10.29 4.76
CA ASP A 150 -19.35 -9.24 5.00
C ASP A 150 -19.31 -8.88 6.48
N GLN A 151 -18.55 -7.84 6.81
CA GLN A 151 -18.42 -7.30 8.16
C GLN A 151 -19.72 -6.60 8.57
N MET A 152 -20.02 -6.55 9.88
CA MET A 152 -21.20 -5.85 10.39
C MET A 152 -21.18 -4.37 9.95
N GLN A 153 -22.35 -3.84 9.57
CA GLN A 153 -22.59 -2.49 9.02
C GLN A 153 -22.36 -2.29 7.51
N GLY A 154 -22.59 -3.30 6.67
CA GLY A 154 -22.64 -3.10 5.21
C GLY A 154 -21.27 -2.82 4.59
N VAL A 155 -20.21 -3.29 5.23
CA VAL A 155 -18.84 -3.24 4.74
C VAL A 155 -18.41 -4.63 4.31
N ARG A 156 -17.96 -4.76 3.07
CA ARG A 156 -17.39 -5.99 2.53
C ARG A 156 -15.86 -5.89 2.52
N MET A 157 -15.21 -6.77 3.27
CA MET A 157 -13.76 -6.95 3.25
C MET A 157 -13.39 -8.05 2.26
N VAL A 158 -12.41 -7.78 1.40
CA VAL A 158 -11.86 -8.76 0.45
C VAL A 158 -10.37 -8.92 0.74
N ILE A 159 -9.99 -10.11 1.20
CA ILE A 159 -8.60 -10.49 1.47
C ILE A 159 -8.05 -11.20 0.22
N PHE A 160 -6.85 -10.84 -0.19
CA PHE A 160 -6.22 -11.39 -1.38
C PHE A 160 -4.71 -11.55 -1.18
N TYR A 161 -4.10 -12.37 -2.02
CA TYR A 161 -2.65 -12.44 -2.15
C TYR A 161 -2.20 -11.66 -3.37
N TYR A 162 -1.02 -11.06 -3.26
CA TYR A 162 -0.39 -10.31 -4.34
C TYR A 162 1.12 -10.50 -4.28
N HIS A 163 1.80 -10.34 -5.40
CA HIS A 163 3.23 -10.07 -5.44
C HIS A 163 3.48 -8.66 -5.96
N MET A 164 4.73 -8.20 -5.83
CA MET A 164 5.17 -6.94 -6.39
C MET A 164 6.08 -7.13 -7.59
N GLU A 165 5.75 -6.47 -8.69
CA GLU A 165 6.67 -6.27 -9.82
C GLU A 165 7.42 -4.95 -9.66
N ASN A 166 8.51 -4.78 -10.42
CA ASN A 166 9.31 -3.54 -10.48
C ASN A 166 9.81 -3.04 -9.10
N VAL A 167 10.17 -3.97 -8.21
CA VAL A 167 10.76 -3.63 -6.91
C VAL A 167 12.24 -3.24 -7.10
N PRO A 168 12.61 -1.97 -6.85
CA PRO A 168 13.98 -1.50 -7.02
C PRO A 168 14.90 -2.07 -5.94
N ASN A 169 16.21 -2.09 -6.20
CA ASN A 169 17.15 -2.69 -5.26
C ASN A 169 17.28 -1.92 -3.94
N TRP A 170 17.11 -0.59 -3.96
CA TRP A 170 17.24 0.24 -2.77
C TRP A 170 16.32 -0.20 -1.63
N ILE A 171 15.08 -0.61 -1.94
CA ILE A 171 14.12 -1.02 -0.91
C ILE A 171 14.31 -2.48 -0.45
N LYS A 172 15.20 -3.24 -1.09
CA LYS A 172 15.57 -4.59 -0.61
C LYS A 172 16.56 -4.53 0.54
N ASN A 173 17.12 -3.37 0.86
CA ASN A 173 17.94 -3.18 2.05
C ASN A 173 17.08 -3.32 3.32
N LYS A 174 17.48 -4.27 4.18
CA LYS A 174 16.85 -4.54 5.47
C LYS A 174 16.78 -3.34 6.39
N ASP A 175 17.82 -2.51 6.40
CA ASP A 175 17.88 -1.34 7.25
C ASP A 175 16.85 -0.28 6.85
N ILE A 176 16.35 -0.33 5.61
CA ILE A 176 15.28 0.55 5.13
C ILE A 176 13.91 -0.06 5.40
N TYR A 177 13.59 -1.24 4.84
CA TYR A 177 12.22 -1.77 4.95
C TYR A 177 11.85 -2.10 6.41
N SER A 178 12.82 -2.42 7.26
CA SER A 178 12.57 -2.71 8.68
C SER A 178 12.21 -1.48 9.51
N LEU A 179 12.35 -0.26 8.97
CA LEU A 179 11.83 0.97 9.59
C LEU A 179 10.30 1.04 9.54
N TYR A 180 9.67 0.25 8.66
CA TYR A 180 8.23 0.25 8.40
C TYR A 180 7.58 -1.06 8.83
N LYS A 181 7.96 -1.56 10.02
CA LYS A 181 7.38 -2.81 10.58
C LYS A 181 5.86 -2.73 10.65
N GLY A 182 5.21 -3.83 10.27
CA GLY A 182 3.74 -3.94 10.28
C GLY A 182 3.07 -3.29 9.07
N TYR A 183 3.81 -2.66 8.16
CA TYR A 183 3.25 -2.03 6.97
C TYR A 183 2.90 -3.06 5.89
N GLY A 184 1.71 -3.67 5.99
CA GLY A 184 1.07 -4.43 4.91
C GLY A 184 1.89 -5.58 4.31
N GLY A 185 2.77 -6.22 5.10
CA GLY A 185 3.65 -7.28 4.60
C GLY A 185 4.79 -6.79 3.70
N LEU A 186 5.21 -5.52 3.82
CA LEU A 186 6.27 -4.88 3.04
C LEU A 186 7.52 -5.74 2.87
N GLU A 187 8.07 -6.27 3.97
CA GLU A 187 9.25 -7.15 3.93
C GLU A 187 9.04 -8.32 2.98
N LYS A 188 7.91 -9.04 3.11
CA LYS A 188 7.60 -10.16 2.24
C LYS A 188 7.41 -9.70 0.79
N ALA A 189 6.80 -8.54 0.56
CA ALA A 189 6.56 -7.99 -0.76
C ALA A 189 7.87 -7.63 -1.49
N VAL A 190 8.79 -6.93 -0.81
CA VAL A 190 10.03 -6.42 -1.42
C VAL A 190 11.05 -7.52 -1.65
N LEU A 191 10.94 -8.63 -0.90
CA LEU A 191 11.75 -9.83 -1.06
C LEU A 191 11.15 -10.83 -2.05
N GLY A 192 10.14 -10.44 -2.84
CA GLY A 192 9.56 -11.27 -3.91
C GLY A 192 8.60 -12.35 -3.44
N GLY A 193 8.12 -12.26 -2.20
CA GLY A 193 7.09 -13.14 -1.68
C GLY A 193 5.67 -12.67 -2.01
N SER A 194 4.69 -13.46 -1.58
CA SER A 194 3.26 -13.21 -1.76
C SER A 194 2.58 -12.89 -0.41
N PRO A 195 2.63 -11.63 0.07
CA PRO A 195 1.87 -11.19 1.26
C PRO A 195 0.36 -11.16 1.01
N ARG A 196 -0.39 -11.03 2.12
CA ARG A 196 -1.83 -10.77 2.08
C ARG A 196 -2.07 -9.27 2.05
N GLY A 197 -3.03 -8.86 1.23
CA GLY A 197 -3.65 -7.54 1.27
C GLY A 197 -5.14 -7.61 1.56
N ALA A 198 -5.75 -6.47 1.85
CA ALA A 198 -7.19 -6.36 2.09
C ALA A 198 -7.78 -5.11 1.45
N HIS A 199 -8.90 -5.22 0.74
CA HIS A 199 -9.72 -4.08 0.31
C HIS A 199 -11.04 -4.07 1.06
N TYR A 200 -11.53 -2.87 1.38
CA TYR A 200 -12.79 -2.66 2.11
C TYR A 200 -13.75 -1.88 1.22
N TYR A 201 -14.97 -2.37 1.10
CA TYR A 201 -16.00 -1.82 0.23
C TYR A 201 -17.27 -1.51 0.99
N SER A 202 -17.91 -0.38 0.69
CA SER A 202 -19.30 -0.11 1.10
C SER A 202 -20.25 -0.40 -0.07
N PHE A 203 -21.50 -0.75 0.23
CA PHE A 203 -22.56 -0.81 -0.78
C PHE A 203 -23.17 0.58 -1.03
N LYS A 204 -23.36 0.93 -2.30
CA LYS A 204 -24.17 2.08 -2.72
C LYS A 204 -25.66 1.72 -2.75
N SER A 205 -26.52 2.72 -2.88
CA SER A 205 -27.98 2.54 -2.97
C SER A 205 -28.43 1.71 -4.18
N ASP A 206 -27.63 1.67 -5.24
CA ASP A 206 -27.85 0.84 -6.44
C ASP A 206 -27.31 -0.59 -6.30
N GLY A 207 -26.77 -0.96 -5.13
CA GLY A 207 -26.16 -2.26 -4.85
C GLY A 207 -24.70 -2.39 -5.31
N SER A 208 -24.13 -1.40 -6.01
CA SER A 208 -22.73 -1.44 -6.45
C SER A 208 -21.75 -1.18 -5.31
N LEU A 209 -20.56 -1.79 -5.38
CA LEU A 209 -19.51 -1.57 -4.39
C LEU A 209 -18.77 -0.25 -4.64
N ARG A 210 -18.37 0.42 -3.55
CA ARG A 210 -17.46 1.57 -3.54
C ARG A 210 -16.26 1.24 -2.66
N LEU A 211 -15.04 1.36 -3.20
CA LEU A 211 -13.82 1.21 -2.41
C LEU A 211 -13.80 2.29 -1.32
N MET A 212 -13.66 1.85 -0.07
CA MET A 212 -13.49 2.72 1.10
C MET A 212 -12.01 2.91 1.40
N SER A 213 -11.28 1.80 1.48
CA SER A 213 -9.85 1.76 1.77
C SER A 213 -9.26 0.44 1.27
N GLY A 214 -7.94 0.38 1.22
CA GLY A 214 -7.22 -0.85 0.93
C GLY A 214 -5.87 -0.91 1.61
N GLN A 215 -5.30 -2.10 1.63
CA GLN A 215 -4.05 -2.42 2.30
C GLN A 215 -3.34 -3.48 1.48
N SER A 216 -2.89 -3.14 0.27
CA SER A 216 -1.98 -3.97 -0.53
C SER A 216 -0.74 -3.15 -0.85
N GLY A 217 0.36 -3.46 -0.17
CA GLY A 217 1.64 -2.77 -0.35
C GLY A 217 1.50 -1.26 -0.21
N GLY A 218 1.01 -0.77 0.94
CA GLY A 218 0.44 0.58 1.10
C GLY A 218 1.16 1.69 0.30
N LEU A 219 0.45 2.42 -0.55
CA LEU A 219 -0.81 3.10 -0.26
C LEU A 219 -2.06 2.44 -0.82
N VAL A 220 -3.12 2.40 -0.01
CA VAL A 220 -4.44 2.82 -0.50
C VAL A 220 -4.93 3.91 0.44
N LEU A 221 -4.72 5.16 0.00
CA LEU A 221 -5.26 6.41 0.53
C LEU A 221 -4.99 6.72 2.01
#